data_AF-A0A6M3XDL8-F1
#
_entry.id   AF-A0A6M3XDL8-F1
#
_cell.length_a   1.000
_cell.length_b   1.000
_cell.length_c   1.000
_cell.angle_alpha   90.00
_cell.angle_beta   90.00
_cell.angle_gamma   90.00
#
_symmetry.space_group_name_H-M   'P 1'
#
loop_
_entity.id
_entity.type
_entity.pdbx_description
1 polymer ?
#
loop_
_entity_poly.entity_id
_entity_poly.type
_entity_poly.pdbx_seq_one_letter_code
_entity_poly.pdbx_strand_id
1 'polypeptide(L)'
;MLNKGLFTSLSPEYSTPEWLYKELDNEFHFTLDPCATIENHKCKIYFSIIDNGLVQKWTGRVFMNPPYGRVIYSWIQKAFESVINNDCELVVCLIPSRTDTRWFHDFCMKSKDIRFIKGRIRFRNNRPAPFPSCIVVFSNKTIGIE
;
A
#
# COMPACT_ATOMS: atom_id res chain seq x y z
N MET A 1 8.12 -7.66 37.50
CA MET A 1 6.88 -8.03 36.80
C MET A 1 6.99 -7.59 35.35
N LEU A 2 7.02 -8.55 34.43
CA LEU A 2 7.04 -8.27 32.99
C LEU A 2 5.63 -7.88 32.54
N ASN A 3 5.45 -6.63 32.13
CA ASN A 3 4.30 -6.25 31.32
C ASN A 3 4.46 -6.94 29.96
N LYS A 4 3.93 -8.16 29.86
CA LYS A 4 3.66 -8.83 28.58
C LYS A 4 2.63 -7.96 27.86
N GLY A 5 3.13 -7.00 27.07
CA GLY A 5 2.32 -6.28 26.10
C GLY A 5 1.53 -7.31 25.30
N LEU A 6 0.22 -7.11 25.26
CA LEU A 6 -0.74 -7.95 24.56
C LEU A 6 -0.27 -8.19 23.12
N PHE A 7 0.36 -9.33 22.87
CA PHE A 7 0.35 -9.98 21.57
C PHE A 7 -1.03 -10.67 21.44
N THR A 8 -2.08 -9.89 21.23
CA THR A 8 -3.36 -10.43 20.77
C THR A 8 -3.32 -10.52 19.26
N SER A 9 -3.30 -11.75 18.77
CA SER A 9 -3.40 -12.20 17.39
C SER A 9 -4.73 -11.84 16.72
N LEU A 10 -4.89 -10.59 16.31
CA LEU A 10 -5.94 -10.15 15.39
C LEU A 10 -5.23 -9.43 14.25
N SER A 11 -5.30 -9.97 13.03
CA SER A 11 -4.44 -9.51 11.93
C SER A 11 -4.54 -7.98 11.77
N PRO A 12 -3.41 -7.26 11.70
CA PRO A 12 -3.38 -5.81 11.47
C PRO A 12 -3.74 -5.45 10.02
N GLU A 13 -4.50 -6.31 9.35
CA GLU A 13 -4.80 -6.22 7.93
C GLU A 13 -6.05 -5.38 7.73
N TYR A 14 -5.80 -4.15 7.33
CA TYR A 14 -6.83 -3.20 6.99
C TYR A 14 -7.29 -3.47 5.56
N SER A 15 -8.28 -4.35 5.36
CA SER A 15 -8.85 -4.59 4.02
C SER A 15 -9.37 -3.28 3.41
N THR A 16 -8.90 -2.94 2.22
CA THR A 16 -9.22 -1.70 1.51
C THR A 16 -10.72 -1.61 1.23
N PRO A 17 -11.38 -0.48 1.58
CA PRO A 17 -12.78 -0.28 1.22
C PRO A 17 -12.99 -0.38 -0.28
N GLU A 18 -14.09 -1.05 -0.66
CA GLU A 18 -14.34 -1.39 -2.07
C GLU A 18 -14.45 -0.17 -2.97
N TRP A 19 -15.07 0.92 -2.50
CA TRP A 19 -15.21 2.15 -3.27
C TRP A 19 -13.84 2.74 -3.65
N LEU A 20 -12.90 2.75 -2.69
CA LEU A 20 -11.58 3.35 -2.90
C LEU A 20 -10.74 2.48 -3.84
N TYR A 21 -10.79 1.16 -3.65
CA TYR A 21 -10.10 0.24 -4.55
C TYR A 21 -10.63 0.37 -5.98
N LYS A 22 -11.96 0.34 -6.18
CA LYS A 22 -12.56 0.45 -7.51
C LYS A 22 -12.24 1.78 -8.20
N GLU A 23 -12.27 2.89 -7.47
CA GLU A 23 -11.90 4.20 -8.01
C GLU A 23 -10.46 4.19 -8.56
N LEU A 24 -9.52 3.68 -7.77
CA LEU A 24 -8.13 3.56 -8.18
C LEU A 24 -7.94 2.52 -9.30
N ASP A 25 -8.65 1.40 -9.26
CA ASP A 25 -8.53 0.34 -10.27
C ASP A 25 -9.11 0.74 -11.62
N ASN A 26 -10.17 1.56 -11.63
CA ASN A 26 -10.70 2.16 -12.85
C ASN A 26 -9.68 3.09 -13.52
N GLU A 27 -8.81 3.74 -12.74
CA GLU A 27 -7.78 4.63 -13.26
C GLU A 27 -6.48 3.88 -13.63
N PHE A 28 -6.04 2.97 -12.77
CA PHE A 28 -4.70 2.39 -12.86
C PHE A 28 -4.69 0.95 -13.39
N HIS A 29 -5.82 0.24 -13.38
CA HIS A 29 -5.98 -1.13 -13.89
C HIS A 29 -4.98 -2.12 -13.27
N PHE A 30 -5.15 -2.41 -11.98
CA PHE A 30 -4.20 -3.20 -11.22
C PHE A 30 -4.20 -4.67 -11.63
N THR A 31 -3.01 -5.26 -11.63
CA THR A 31 -2.78 -6.68 -11.94
C THR A 31 -2.26 -7.47 -10.74
N LEU A 32 -1.62 -6.80 -9.78
CA LEU A 32 -0.98 -7.41 -8.61
C LEU A 32 -1.38 -6.73 -7.30
N ASP A 33 -1.65 -7.54 -6.28
CA ASP A 33 -1.82 -7.14 -4.87
C ASP A 33 -0.79 -7.90 -3.99
N PRO A 34 0.34 -7.28 -3.61
CA PRO A 34 1.41 -7.98 -2.92
C PRO A 34 1.20 -8.06 -1.40
N CYS A 35 0.10 -7.52 -0.88
CA CYS A 35 -0.17 -7.38 0.56
C CYS A 35 -1.52 -8.02 0.95
N ALA A 36 -1.81 -9.20 0.40
CA ALA A 36 -3.14 -9.78 0.48
C ALA A 36 -3.21 -11.06 1.32
N THR A 37 -4.43 -11.53 1.52
CA THR A 37 -4.77 -12.90 1.89
C THR A 37 -5.73 -13.47 0.84
N ILE A 38 -6.00 -14.77 0.91
CA ILE A 38 -6.96 -15.42 0.02
C ILE A 38 -8.39 -14.85 0.16
N GLU A 39 -8.71 -14.24 1.29
CA GLU A 39 -10.03 -13.65 1.54
C GLU A 39 -10.13 -12.15 1.20
N ASN A 40 -9.00 -11.45 1.10
CA ASN A 40 -8.99 -9.98 1.00
C ASN A 40 -8.35 -9.42 -0.27
N HIS A 41 -7.77 -10.29 -1.10
CA HIS A 41 -7.05 -9.89 -2.31
C HIS A 41 -7.91 -9.02 -3.22
N LYS A 42 -7.29 -7.99 -3.78
CA LYS A 42 -7.95 -7.09 -4.72
C LYS A 42 -7.68 -7.43 -6.19
N CYS A 43 -6.53 -8.05 -6.44
CA CYS A 43 -6.10 -8.45 -7.78
C CYS A 43 -6.20 -9.98 -7.95
N LYS A 44 -6.25 -10.45 -9.21
CA LYS A 44 -6.19 -11.89 -9.52
C LYS A 44 -4.85 -12.52 -9.12
N ILE A 45 -3.77 -11.76 -9.30
CA ILE A 45 -2.43 -12.14 -8.82
C ILE A 45 -2.22 -11.44 -7.49
N TYR A 46 -1.85 -12.22 -6.48
CA TYR A 46 -1.58 -11.68 -5.16
C TYR A 46 -0.53 -12.50 -4.42
N PHE A 47 0.07 -11.90 -3.39
CA PHE A 47 0.98 -12.61 -2.48
C PHE A 47 0.39 -12.62 -1.08
N SER A 48 0.32 -13.82 -0.50
CA SER A 48 -0.08 -14.03 0.88
C SER A 48 1.07 -13.77 1.85
N ILE A 49 0.76 -13.80 3.15
CA ILE A 49 1.78 -13.80 4.21
C ILE A 49 2.80 -14.92 4.00
N ILE A 50 2.35 -16.10 3.55
CA ILE A 50 3.21 -17.27 3.31
C ILE A 50 4.17 -17.00 2.14
N ASP A 51 3.68 -16.37 1.07
CA ASP A 51 4.49 -16.02 -0.10
C ASP A 51 5.51 -14.92 0.20
N ASN A 52 5.25 -14.11 1.24
CA ASN A 52 6.06 -12.96 1.62
C ASN A 52 6.28 -12.00 0.44
N GLY A 53 5.30 -11.13 0.19
CA GLY A 53 5.35 -10.19 -0.94
C GLY A 53 6.61 -9.32 -1.03
N LEU A 54 7.36 -9.11 0.06
CA LEU A 54 8.63 -8.36 0.02
C LEU A 54 9.76 -9.08 -0.73
N VAL A 55 9.78 -10.41 -0.75
CA VAL A 55 10.83 -11.17 -1.45
C VAL A 55 10.43 -11.55 -2.88
N GLN A 56 9.18 -11.35 -3.25
CA GLN A 56 8.66 -11.67 -4.58
C GLN A 56 9.04 -10.60 -5.61
N LYS A 57 9.10 -11.00 -6.87
CA LYS A 57 9.20 -10.05 -8.00
C LYS A 57 7.83 -9.41 -8.25
N TRP A 58 7.78 -8.09 -8.32
CA TRP A 58 6.56 -7.35 -8.63
C TRP A 58 6.58 -6.94 -10.10
N THR A 59 5.51 -7.25 -10.84
CA THR A 59 5.38 -6.95 -12.27
C THR A 59 4.01 -6.37 -12.59
N GLY A 60 3.88 -5.74 -13.75
CA GLY A 60 2.62 -5.11 -14.19
C GLY A 60 2.29 -3.85 -13.40
N ARG A 61 1.04 -3.74 -12.95
CA ARG A 61 0.50 -2.56 -12.23
C ARG A 61 0.07 -2.98 -10.84
N VAL A 62 0.69 -2.40 -9.82
CA VAL A 62 0.62 -2.93 -8.46
C VAL A 62 -0.22 -2.03 -7.57
N PHE A 63 -1.21 -2.61 -6.89
CA PHE A 63 -1.89 -1.97 -5.77
C PHE A 63 -1.31 -2.50 -4.46
N MET A 64 -0.77 -1.62 -3.62
CA MET A 64 -0.04 -1.99 -2.41
C MET A 64 -0.69 -1.32 -1.19
N ASN A 65 -1.34 -2.11 -0.34
CA ASN A 65 -1.85 -1.68 0.96
C ASN A 65 -1.16 -2.50 2.05
N PRO A 66 -0.01 -2.05 2.59
CA PRO A 66 0.85 -2.89 3.39
C PRO A 66 0.29 -3.10 4.79
N PRO A 67 0.73 -4.15 5.50
CA PRO A 67 0.57 -4.18 6.94
C PRO A 67 1.19 -2.91 7.56
N TYR A 68 0.42 -2.20 8.38
CA TYR A 68 0.89 -0.95 8.97
C TYR A 68 1.80 -1.18 10.18
N GLY A 69 2.66 -0.20 10.45
CA GLY A 69 3.59 -0.22 11.58
C GLY A 69 5.04 -0.07 11.13
N ARG A 70 5.97 -0.78 11.79
CA ARG A 70 7.42 -0.65 11.55
C ARG A 70 7.86 -1.15 10.17
N VAL A 71 7.05 -1.99 9.53
CA VAL A 71 7.37 -2.61 8.23
C VAL A 71 7.11 -1.69 7.03
N ILE A 72 6.41 -0.55 7.22
CA ILE A 72 6.07 0.37 6.12
C ILE A 72 7.31 0.82 5.34
N TYR A 73 8.44 1.03 6.02
CA TYR A 73 9.69 1.43 5.36
C TYR A 73 10.08 0.44 4.25
N SER A 74 10.11 -0.86 4.57
CA SER A 74 10.51 -1.90 3.61
C SER A 74 9.54 -2.02 2.43
N TRP A 75 8.24 -1.86 2.67
CA TRP A 75 7.23 -1.90 1.61
C TRP A 75 7.32 -0.71 0.66
N ILE A 76 7.50 0.50 1.20
CA ILE A 76 7.64 1.71 0.39
C ILE A 76 8.97 1.73 -0.36
N GLN A 77 10.06 1.30 0.28
CA GLN A 77 11.34 1.10 -0.39
C GLN A 77 11.19 0.15 -1.58
N LYS A 78 10.59 -1.02 -1.37
CA LYS A 78 10.36 -2.00 -2.44
C LYS A 78 9.48 -1.44 -3.56
N ALA A 79 8.38 -0.76 -3.22
CA ALA A 79 7.50 -0.14 -4.19
C ALA A 79 8.23 0.85 -5.10
N PHE A 80 9.08 1.70 -4.51
CA PHE A 80 9.91 2.64 -5.25
C PHE A 80 10.96 1.91 -6.11
N GLU A 81 11.69 0.97 -5.52
CA GLU A 81 12.75 0.20 -6.18
C GLU A 81 12.24 -0.62 -7.37
N SER A 82 11.09 -1.28 -7.24
CA SER A 82 10.49 -2.06 -8.34
C SER A 82 10.15 -1.20 -9.56
N VAL A 83 9.77 0.06 -9.36
CA VAL A 83 9.51 0.98 -10.48
C VAL A 83 10.81 1.49 -11.10
N ILE A 84 11.76 2.00 -10.30
CA ILE A 84 13.01 2.56 -10.85
C ILE A 84 13.87 1.49 -11.56
N ASN A 85 13.76 0.23 -11.13
CA ASN A 85 14.45 -0.90 -11.77
C ASN A 85 13.70 -1.44 -12.99
N ASN A 86 12.53 -0.89 -13.32
CA ASN A 86 11.65 -1.34 -14.40
C ASN A 86 11.15 -2.78 -14.25
N ASP A 87 11.00 -3.27 -13.01
CA ASP A 87 10.36 -4.57 -12.74
C ASP A 87 8.84 -4.48 -12.95
N CYS A 88 8.24 -3.34 -12.62
CA CYS A 88 6.82 -3.05 -12.83
C CYS A 88 6.60 -1.67 -13.49
N GLU A 89 5.41 -1.44 -14.03
CA GLU A 89 5.04 -0.19 -14.71
C GLU A 89 4.70 0.93 -13.72
N LEU A 90 3.98 0.58 -12.66
CA LEU A 90 3.60 1.49 -11.58
C LEU A 90 3.28 0.74 -10.29
N VAL A 91 3.40 1.45 -9.17
CA VAL A 91 2.91 1.01 -7.86
C VAL A 91 2.09 2.11 -7.22
N VAL A 92 0.82 1.82 -6.91
CA VAL A 92 -0.08 2.69 -6.15
C VAL A 92 -0.12 2.21 -4.71
N CYS A 93 0.34 3.08 -3.80
CA CYS A 93 0.48 2.77 -2.38
C CYS A 93 -0.65 3.44 -1.60
N LEU A 94 -1.43 2.65 -0.84
CA LEU A 94 -2.33 3.18 0.19
C LEU A 94 -1.63 3.12 1.55
N ILE A 95 -1.25 4.28 2.10
CA ILE A 95 -0.43 4.37 3.32
C ILE A 95 -0.88 5.46 4.27
N PRO A 96 -0.44 5.43 5.55
CA PRO A 96 -0.64 6.53 6.47
C PRO A 96 0.05 7.81 5.96
N SER A 97 -0.62 8.95 6.02
CA SER A 97 -0.05 10.26 5.67
C SER A 97 0.86 10.79 6.79
N ARG A 98 2.00 10.11 7.00
CA ARG A 98 3.03 10.48 7.98
C ARG A 98 4.20 11.16 7.30
N THR A 99 3.96 12.39 6.86
CA THR A 99 4.88 13.18 6.02
C THR A 99 6.18 13.54 6.73
N ASP A 100 6.26 13.36 8.05
CA ASP A 100 7.43 13.57 8.92
C ASP A 100 8.39 12.38 8.96
N THR A 101 7.95 11.20 8.49
CA THR A 101 8.73 9.98 8.63
C THR A 101 9.83 9.84 7.58
N ARG A 102 10.92 9.16 7.96
CA ARG A 102 12.05 8.89 7.08
C ARG A 102 11.64 8.26 5.74
N TRP A 103 10.82 7.21 5.74
CA TRP A 103 10.41 6.54 4.48
C TRP A 103 9.61 7.47 3.56
N PHE A 104 8.88 8.44 4.12
CA PHE A 104 8.15 9.41 3.32
C PHE A 104 9.13 10.34 2.59
N HIS A 105 10.14 10.85 3.29
CA HIS A 105 11.17 11.71 2.71
C HIS A 105 12.13 10.96 1.77
N ASP A 106 12.55 9.75 2.14
CA ASP A 106 13.51 8.95 1.37
C ASP A 106 12.91 8.47 0.03
N PHE A 107 11.59 8.24 -0.02
CA PHE A 107 10.94 7.63 -1.18
C PHE A 107 9.70 8.39 -1.67
N CYS A 108 8.68 8.60 -0.83
CA CYS A 108 7.40 9.18 -1.28
C CYS A 108 7.56 10.58 -1.88
N MET A 109 8.43 11.42 -1.34
CA MET A 109 8.71 12.76 -1.89
C MET A 109 9.30 12.77 -3.30
N LYS A 110 9.77 11.61 -3.80
CA LYS A 110 10.24 11.44 -5.18
C LYS A 110 9.11 11.09 -6.15
N SER A 111 7.93 10.75 -5.64
CA SER A 111 6.73 10.56 -6.45
C SER A 111 6.27 11.89 -7.05
N LYS A 112 5.71 11.82 -8.26
CA LYS A 112 5.09 12.95 -8.94
C LYS A 112 3.58 13.05 -8.67
N ASP A 113 3.00 12.10 -7.95
CA ASP A 113 1.56 12.02 -7.69
C ASP A 113 1.31 11.48 -6.27
N ILE A 114 0.95 12.41 -5.37
CA ILE A 114 0.56 12.13 -3.99
C ILE A 114 -0.82 12.75 -3.77
N ARG A 115 -1.80 11.91 -3.39
CA ARG A 115 -3.18 12.33 -3.19
C ARG A 115 -3.59 12.14 -1.74
N PHE A 116 -3.88 13.23 -1.04
CA PHE A 116 -4.36 13.16 0.34
C PHE A 116 -5.85 12.85 0.36
N ILE A 117 -6.26 11.92 1.23
CA ILE A 117 -7.66 11.53 1.36
C ILE A 117 -8.31 12.39 2.45
N LYS A 118 -9.39 13.09 2.09
CA LYS A 118 -10.17 13.89 3.03
C LYS A 118 -10.89 12.97 4.03
N GLY A 119 -10.57 13.12 5.32
CA GLY A 119 -11.20 12.35 6.40
C GLY A 119 -10.42 11.09 6.79
N ARG A 120 -11.11 10.14 7.41
CA ARG A 120 -10.53 8.85 7.82
C ARG A 120 -11.16 7.74 7.01
N ILE A 121 -10.33 6.96 6.34
CA ILE A 121 -10.76 5.73 5.69
C ILE A 121 -11.32 4.82 6.78
N ARG A 122 -12.51 4.29 6.53
CA ARG A 122 -13.12 3.29 7.40
C ARG A 122 -12.79 1.92 6.85
N PHE A 123 -11.81 1.28 7.45
CA PHE A 123 -11.46 -0.10 7.15
C PHE A 123 -12.44 -1.06 7.87
N ARG A 124 -12.21 -2.37 7.76
CA ARG A 124 -13.07 -3.45 8.31
C ARG A 124 -13.76 -3.08 9.64
N ASN A 125 -15.04 -3.46 9.78
CA ASN A 125 -15.95 -3.11 10.89
C ASN A 125 -16.36 -1.63 10.95
N ASN A 126 -16.23 -0.90 9.85
CA ASN A 126 -16.67 0.49 9.70
C ASN A 126 -16.04 1.48 10.71
N ARG A 127 -14.91 1.10 11.31
CA ARG A 127 -14.17 1.95 12.24
C ARG A 127 -13.20 2.84 11.45
N PRO A 128 -13.15 4.15 11.75
CA PRO A 128 -12.19 5.03 11.11
C PRO A 128 -10.77 4.61 11.48
N ALA A 129 -9.86 4.67 10.51
CA ALA A 129 -8.44 4.52 10.75
C ALA A 129 -7.98 5.52 11.82
N PRO A 130 -7.11 5.14 12.76
CA PRO A 130 -6.58 6.07 13.76
C PRO A 130 -5.57 7.06 13.17
N PHE A 131 -5.30 7.02 11.87
CA PHE A 131 -4.33 7.85 11.16
C PHE A 131 -4.93 8.42 9.85
N PRO A 132 -4.43 9.57 9.37
CA PRO A 132 -4.73 10.03 8.01
C PRO A 132 -4.12 9.08 6.98
N SER A 133 -4.69 9.04 5.78
CA SER A 133 -4.18 8.23 4.67
C SER A 133 -3.90 9.10 3.44
N CYS A 134 -2.93 8.68 2.65
CA CYS A 134 -2.69 9.20 1.32
C CYS A 134 -2.45 8.06 0.33
N ILE A 135 -2.62 8.39 -0.94
CA ILE A 135 -2.19 7.60 -2.07
C ILE A 135 -0.85 8.16 -2.55
N VAL A 136 0.13 7.28 -2.78
CA VAL A 136 1.40 7.64 -3.42
C VAL A 136 1.56 6.76 -4.65
N VAL A 137 1.78 7.38 -5.81
CA VAL A 137 1.95 6.66 -7.07
C VAL A 137 3.41 6.74 -7.53
N PHE A 138 4.07 5.59 -7.61
CA PHE A 138 5.38 5.49 -8.23
C PHE A 138 5.21 5.05 -9.68
N SER A 139 5.76 5.81 -10.63
CA SER A 139 5.87 5.43 -12.05
C SER A 139 7.03 6.16 -12.71
N ASN A 140 7.69 5.53 -13.69
CA ASN A 140 8.70 6.19 -14.53
C ASN A 140 8.07 7.05 -15.64
N LYS A 141 6.79 6.80 -15.97
CA LYS A 141 6.05 7.59 -16.95
C LYS A 141 5.29 8.70 -16.24
N THR A 142 5.14 9.84 -16.90
CA THR A 142 4.18 10.85 -16.46
C THR A 142 2.78 10.27 -16.64
N ILE A 143 2.03 10.13 -15.55
CA ILE A 143 0.63 9.72 -15.60
C ILE A 143 -0.15 10.96 -16.07
N GLY A 144 -0.74 10.87 -17.27
CA GLY A 144 -1.48 11.98 -17.87
C GLY A 144 -2.77 12.22 -17.12
N ILE A 145 -3.01 13.49 -16.78
CA ILE A 145 -4.37 14.00 -16.60
C ILE A 145 -4.80 14.39 -18.01
N GLU A 146 -5.59 13.55 -18.67
CA GLU A 146 -6.32 13.98 -19.88
C GLU A 146 -7.43 14.95 -19.49
#